data_AF-A0A0V0UQ47-F1
#
_entry.id   AF-A0A0V0UQ47-F1
#
_cell.length_a   1.000
_cell.length_b   1.000
_cell.length_c   1.000
_cell.angle_alpha   90.00
_cell.angle_beta   90.00
_cell.angle_gamma   90.00
#
_symmetry.space_group_name_H-M   'P 1'
#
loop_
_entity.id
_entity.type
_entity.pdbx_description
1 polymer ?
#
loop_
_entity_poly.entity_id
_entity_poly.type
_entity_poly.pdbx_seq_one_letter_code
_entity_poly.pdbx_strand_id
1 'polypeptide(L)'
;MVHTVPGFPTARTAYSWPVAENARGHLLICLTISKSQINAIAASLLLVQPMIHYNDIPETETAGMPYFNKLAEGKISPLPPFTSRRSIRTEDARSPVTVDIYSKSESSKHGLRNFNSSDVT
;
A
#
# COMPACT_ATOMS: atom_id res chain seq x y z
N MET A 1 -8.24 0.11 -1.98
CA MET A 1 -8.64 1.46 -1.53
C MET A 1 -7.65 1.94 -0.48
N VAL A 2 -7.27 3.22 -0.50
CA VAL A 2 -6.48 3.88 0.56
C VAL A 2 -7.37 4.96 1.18
N HIS A 3 -7.37 5.09 2.51
CA HIS A 3 -8.12 6.14 3.18
C HIS A 3 -7.51 6.57 4.51
N THR A 4 -8.00 7.70 5.03
CA THR A 4 -7.60 8.25 6.34
C THR A 4 -8.65 8.05 7.43
N VAL A 5 -9.76 7.38 7.13
CA VAL A 5 -10.85 7.10 8.08
C VAL A 5 -10.42 6.01 9.08
N PRO A 6 -10.39 6.27 10.40
CA PRO A 6 -9.99 5.29 11.41
C PRO A 6 -11.03 4.17 11.55
N GLY A 7 -10.56 2.92 11.70
CA GLY A 7 -11.44 1.75 11.96
C GLY A 7 -12.35 1.32 10.79
N PHE A 8 -12.20 1.97 9.63
CA PHE A 8 -12.99 1.75 8.43
C PHE A 8 -12.14 1.08 7.34
N PRO A 9 -12.74 0.35 6.39
CA PRO A 9 -13.97 -0.41 6.60
C PRO A 9 -13.74 -1.48 7.67
N THR A 10 -14.78 -1.84 8.40
CA THR A 10 -14.67 -2.90 9.39
C THR A 10 -14.60 -4.27 8.70
N ALA A 11 -13.53 -5.01 8.97
CA ALA A 11 -13.24 -6.28 8.32
C ALA A 11 -14.42 -7.26 8.43
N ARG A 12 -14.75 -7.95 7.33
CA ARG A 12 -15.84 -8.95 7.24
C ARG A 12 -17.24 -8.43 7.59
N THR A 13 -17.46 -7.13 7.55
CA THR A 13 -18.80 -6.55 7.75
C THR A 13 -19.28 -5.83 6.49
N ALA A 14 -20.60 -5.68 6.37
CA ALA A 14 -21.16 -4.84 5.33
C ALA A 14 -20.61 -3.41 5.46
N TYR A 15 -20.40 -2.76 4.32
CA TYR A 15 -19.94 -1.39 4.26
C TYR A 15 -20.87 -0.48 5.08
N SER A 16 -20.31 0.22 6.06
CA SER A 16 -21.04 1.18 6.88
C SER A 16 -20.12 2.36 7.21
N TRP A 17 -20.58 3.57 6.90
CA TRP A 17 -19.83 4.80 7.16
C TRP A 17 -19.95 5.20 8.64
N PRO A 18 -18.83 5.47 9.34
CA PRO A 18 -18.87 5.90 10.73
C PRO A 18 -19.38 7.34 10.85
N VAL A 19 -20.60 7.53 11.36
CA VAL A 19 -21.26 8.85 11.50
C VAL A 19 -20.40 9.88 12.26
N ALA A 20 -19.58 9.43 13.22
CA ALA A 20 -18.65 10.28 13.97
C ALA A 20 -17.61 10.98 13.08
N GLU A 21 -17.29 10.42 11.91
CA GLU A 21 -16.31 10.95 10.99
C GLU A 21 -16.91 12.00 10.02
N ASN A 22 -18.21 12.29 10.10
CA ASN A 22 -18.86 13.35 9.31
C ASN A 22 -18.29 14.75 9.59
N ALA A 23 -17.79 14.97 10.81
CA ALA A 23 -17.22 16.26 11.23
C ALA A 23 -15.74 16.41 10.83
N ARG A 24 -15.14 15.41 10.17
CA ARG A 24 -13.71 15.35 9.86
C ARG A 24 -13.50 15.27 8.35
N GLY A 25 -12.43 15.89 7.87
CA GLY A 25 -12.01 15.77 6.48
C GLY A 25 -11.26 14.47 6.25
N HIS A 26 -11.74 13.63 5.33
CA HIS A 26 -11.08 12.38 4.94
C HIS A 26 -10.75 12.32 3.46
N LEU A 27 -9.68 11.59 3.15
CA LEU A 27 -9.28 11.27 1.79
C LEU A 27 -9.58 9.79 1.52
N LEU A 28 -10.20 9.50 0.38
CA LEU A 28 -10.43 8.15 -0.11
C LEU A 28 -9.89 8.08 -1.54
N ILE A 29 -9.04 7.10 -1.82
CA ILE A 29 -8.47 6.85 -3.15
C ILE A 29 -8.75 5.40 -3.54
N CYS A 30 -9.38 5.21 -4.69
CA CYS A 30 -9.59 3.90 -5.30
C CYS A 30 -8.85 3.84 -6.63
N LEU A 31 -8.12 2.75 -6.87
CA LEU A 31 -7.40 2.51 -8.12
C LEU A 31 -7.82 1.14 -8.64
N THR A 32 -8.16 1.07 -9.92
CA THR A 32 -8.25 -0.20 -10.64
C THR A 32 -6.85 -0.60 -11.07
N ILE A 33 -6.38 -1.77 -10.66
CA ILE A 33 -5.02 -2.24 -10.92
C ILE A 33 -5.03 -3.71 -11.30
N SER A 34 -4.14 -4.09 -12.22
CA SER A 34 -3.95 -5.49 -12.54
C SER A 34 -3.33 -6.25 -11.37
N LYS A 35 -3.80 -7.48 -11.16
CA LYS A 35 -3.31 -8.41 -10.13
C LYS A 35 -1.79 -8.62 -10.17
N SER A 36 -1.16 -8.55 -11.35
CA SER A 36 0.29 -8.68 -11.51
C SER A 36 1.10 -7.63 -10.74
N GLN A 37 0.48 -6.49 -10.42
CA GLN A 37 1.11 -5.38 -9.71
C GLN A 37 0.98 -5.46 -8.18
N ILE A 38 0.18 -6.41 -7.65
CA ILE A 38 -0.02 -6.58 -6.21
C ILE A 38 1.30 -6.82 -5.48
N ASN A 39 2.18 -7.65 -6.05
CA ASN A 39 3.48 -7.93 -5.45
C ASN A 39 4.39 -6.68 -5.35
N ALA A 40 4.28 -5.75 -6.31
CA ALA A 40 5.01 -4.49 -6.28
C ALA A 40 4.49 -3.56 -5.17
N ILE A 41 3.17 -3.51 -4.98
CA ILE A 41 2.54 -2.77 -3.88
C ILE A 41 2.92 -3.38 -2.53
N ALA A 42 2.88 -4.71 -2.41
CA ALA A 42 3.27 -5.40 -1.19
C ALA A 42 4.72 -5.09 -0.78
N ALA A 43 5.63 -4.95 -1.75
CA ALA A 43 7.02 -4.55 -1.48
C ALA A 43 7.12 -3.16 -0.82
N SER A 44 6.29 -2.21 -1.24
CA SER A 44 6.18 -0.90 -0.58
C SER A 44 5.60 -1.02 0.83
N LEU A 45 4.55 -1.83 0.99
CA LEU A 45 3.86 -2.01 2.26
C LEU A 45 4.72 -2.69 3.34
N LEU A 46 5.59 -3.62 2.98
CA LEU A 46 6.52 -4.27 3.92
C LEU A 46 7.34 -3.27 4.75
N LEU A 47 7.64 -2.10 4.17
CA LEU A 47 8.46 -1.09 4.81
C LEU A 47 7.69 -0.24 5.84
N VAL A 48 6.39 -0.01 5.61
CA VAL A 48 5.54 0.77 6.52
C VAL A 48 4.92 -0.09 7.63
N GLN A 49 5.21 -1.40 7.64
CA GLN A 49 4.80 -2.35 8.67
C GLN A 49 3.31 -2.26 9.05
N PRO A 50 2.38 -2.40 8.08
CA PRO A 50 0.96 -2.22 8.33
C PRO A 50 0.40 -3.38 9.16
N MET A 51 -0.66 -3.11 9.90
CA MET A 51 -1.47 -4.15 10.54
C MET A 51 -2.43 -4.77 9.51
N ILE A 52 -2.41 -6.10 9.38
CA ILE A 52 -3.29 -6.83 8.47
C ILE A 52 -4.43 -7.44 9.28
N HIS A 53 -5.64 -6.89 9.13
CA HIS A 53 -6.82 -7.39 9.83
C HIS A 53 -7.48 -8.58 9.15
N TYR A 54 -7.46 -8.60 7.82
CA TYR A 54 -8.08 -9.65 7.02
C TYR A 54 -7.43 -9.69 5.63
N ASN A 55 -7.26 -10.89 5.10
CA ASN A 55 -6.79 -11.16 3.75
C ASN A 55 -7.65 -12.27 3.14
N ASP A 56 -8.26 -12.02 1.99
CA ASP A 56 -9.13 -12.91 1.24
C ASP A 56 -8.56 -13.33 -0.12
N ILE A 57 -7.30 -13.01 -0.40
CA ILE A 57 -6.63 -13.43 -1.64
C ILE A 57 -6.19 -14.90 -1.48
N PRO A 58 -6.64 -15.83 -2.35
CA PRO A 58 -6.28 -17.23 -2.26
C PRO A 58 -4.77 -17.47 -2.44
N GLU A 59 -4.20 -18.44 -1.73
CA GLU A 59 -2.76 -18.74 -1.81
C GLU A 59 -2.32 -19.17 -3.23
N THR A 60 -3.19 -19.86 -3.97
CA THR A 60 -2.96 -20.23 -5.38
C THR A 60 -2.75 -19.01 -6.28
N GLU A 61 -3.31 -17.87 -5.88
CA GLU A 61 -3.19 -16.60 -6.59
C GLU A 61 -1.92 -15.83 -6.22
N THR A 62 -1.33 -16.12 -5.05
CA THR A 62 -0.17 -15.40 -4.49
C THR A 62 1.10 -16.26 -4.45
N ALA A 63 1.06 -17.50 -4.94
CA ALA A 63 2.21 -18.39 -5.00
C ALA A 63 3.46 -17.75 -5.66
N GLY A 64 3.25 -16.90 -6.67
CA GLY A 64 4.31 -16.14 -7.36
C GLY A 64 4.62 -14.76 -6.77
N MET A 65 4.09 -14.42 -5.60
CA MET A 65 4.15 -13.07 -5.00
C MET A 65 4.96 -13.06 -3.69
N PRO A 66 6.30 -13.13 -3.75
CA PRO A 66 7.13 -13.29 -2.55
C PRO A 66 7.05 -12.12 -1.56
N TYR A 67 6.82 -10.88 -2.02
CA TYR A 67 6.65 -9.74 -1.12
C TYR A 67 5.28 -9.75 -0.45
N PHE A 68 4.26 -10.17 -1.18
CA PHE A 68 2.93 -10.36 -0.61
C PHE A 68 2.94 -11.43 0.48
N ASN A 69 3.57 -12.58 0.24
CA ASN A 69 3.63 -13.66 1.22
C ASN A 69 4.36 -13.21 2.50
N LYS A 70 5.49 -12.48 2.36
CA LYS A 70 6.17 -11.87 3.51
C LYS A 70 5.28 -10.89 4.27
N LEU A 71 4.50 -10.09 3.55
CA LEU A 71 3.61 -9.11 4.14
C LEU A 71 2.50 -9.81 4.94
N ALA A 72 1.85 -10.81 4.34
CA ALA A 72 0.81 -11.62 4.97
C ALA A 72 1.32 -12.36 6.23
N GLU A 73 2.59 -12.78 6.23
CA GLU A 73 3.26 -13.40 7.39
C GLU A 73 3.69 -12.38 8.46
N GLY A 74 3.48 -11.08 8.25
CA GLY A 74 3.89 -10.02 9.19
C GLY A 74 5.42 -9.84 9.28
N LYS A 75 6.18 -10.29 8.27
CA LYS A 75 7.64 -10.15 8.26
C LYS A 75 8.05 -8.71 7.97
N ILE A 76 9.01 -8.23 8.74
CA ILE A 76 9.58 -6.88 8.59
C ILE A 76 11.00 -6.95 8.03
N SER A 77 11.41 -5.93 7.27
CA SER A 77 12.82 -5.73 6.90
C SER A 77 13.45 -4.69 7.83
N PRO A 78 14.25 -5.10 8.83
CA PRO A 78 14.90 -4.16 9.75
C PRO A 78 16.16 -3.52 9.15
N LEU A 79 16.62 -4.00 7.99
CA LEU A 79 17.83 -3.54 7.33
C LEU A 79 17.52 -2.42 6.33
N PRO A 80 18.44 -1.46 6.16
CA PRO A 80 18.31 -0.40 5.15
C PRO A 80 18.26 -1.00 3.73
N PRO A 81 17.63 -0.29 2.76
CA PRO A 81 17.13 1.09 2.85
C PRO A 81 15.81 1.25 3.62
N PHE A 82 15.68 2.37 4.35
CA PHE A 82 14.48 2.72 5.15
C PHE A 82 13.43 3.54 4.39
N THR A 83 13.63 3.73 3.09
CA THR A 83 12.68 4.36 2.17
C THR A 83 12.57 3.53 0.89
N SER A 84 11.46 3.63 0.19
CA SER A 84 11.31 3.03 -1.14
C SER A 84 10.39 3.85 -2.03
N ARG A 85 10.59 3.72 -3.35
CA ARG A 85 9.69 4.19 -4.40
C ARG A 85 9.32 3.00 -5.28
N ARG A 86 8.04 2.82 -5.55
CA ARG A 86 7.54 1.85 -6.53
C ARG A 86 6.55 2.53 -7.45
N SER A 87 6.62 2.25 -8.74
CA SER A 87 5.65 2.76 -9.70
C SER A 87 4.73 1.62 -10.13
N ILE A 88 3.43 1.90 -10.17
CA ILE A 88 2.40 1.04 -10.74
C ILE A 88 1.64 1.81 -11.83
N ARG A 89 0.79 1.12 -12.57
CA ARG A 89 -0.14 1.72 -13.53
C ARG A 89 -1.56 1.29 -13.22
N THR A 90 -2.50 2.20 -13.39
CA THR A 90 -3.91 1.83 -13.37
C THR A 90 -4.21 0.88 -14.54
N GLU A 91 -5.11 -0.07 -14.29
CA GLU A 91 -5.64 -0.94 -15.33
C GLU A 91 -6.68 -0.16 -16.14
N ASP A 92 -6.20 0.44 -17.22
CA ASP A 92 -7.03 1.05 -18.26
C ASP A 92 -6.37 0.78 -19.62
N ALA A 93 -7.17 0.30 -20.58
CA ALA A 93 -6.66 -0.11 -21.88
C ALA A 93 -6.27 1.06 -22.80
N ARG A 94 -6.80 2.27 -22.54
CA ARG A 94 -6.66 3.43 -23.44
C ARG A 94 -5.73 4.50 -22.87
N SER A 95 -5.76 4.71 -21.56
CA SER A 95 -5.01 5.75 -20.87
C SER A 95 -4.62 5.29 -19.45
N PRO A 96 -3.61 4.43 -19.32
CA PRO A 96 -3.10 4.04 -18.01
C PRO A 96 -2.43 5.22 -17.32
N VAL A 97 -2.76 5.44 -16.05
CA VAL A 97 -2.16 6.48 -15.19
C VAL A 97 -1.05 5.85 -14.37
N THR A 98 0.15 6.42 -14.44
CA THR A 98 1.27 6.01 -13.58
C THR A 98 1.05 6.55 -12.16
N VAL A 99 1.20 5.68 -11.17
CA VAL A 99 1.10 6.03 -9.74
C VAL A 99 2.40 5.65 -9.07
N ASP A 100 3.03 6.62 -8.41
CA ASP A 100 4.22 6.40 -7.58
C ASP A 100 3.83 6.22 -6.12
N ILE A 101 4.27 5.12 -5.53
CA ILE A 101 4.10 4.77 -4.13
C ILE A 101 5.42 5.02 -3.42
N TYR A 102 5.39 5.95 -2.47
CA TYR A 102 6.51 6.28 -1.60
C TYR A 102 6.27 5.68 -0.22
N SER A 103 7.30 5.07 0.36
CA SER A 103 7.20 4.40 1.66
C SER A 103 8.42 4.71 2.52
N LYS A 104 8.20 4.80 3.83
CA LYS A 104 9.25 4.99 4.84
C LYS A 104 8.98 4.12 6.07
N SER A 105 10.02 3.59 6.70
CA SER A 105 9.87 2.90 7.98
C SER A 105 9.89 3.88 9.15
N GLU A 106 9.49 3.42 10.33
CA GLU A 106 9.60 4.16 11.59
C GLU A 106 11.04 4.60 11.87
N SER A 107 12.03 3.75 11.54
CA SER A 107 13.46 4.04 11.75
C SER A 107 14.04 5.03 10.75
N SER A 108 13.27 5.54 9.79
CA SER A 108 13.74 6.51 8.81
C SER A 108 13.95 7.89 9.45
N LYS A 109 15.23 8.27 9.63
CA LYS A 109 15.64 9.52 10.33
C LYS A 109 15.84 10.74 9.42
N HIS A 110 15.85 10.56 8.09
CA HIS A 110 15.99 11.66 7.15
C HIS A 110 14.60 12.14 6.71
N GLY A 111 14.17 13.29 7.24
CA GLY A 111 13.02 14.00 6.71
C GLY A 111 13.32 14.50 5.31
N LEU A 112 12.63 13.95 4.30
CA LEU A 112 12.47 14.45 2.93
C LEU A 112 13.59 15.42 2.49
N ARG A 113 14.84 14.96 2.40
CA ARG A 113 15.78 15.65 1.51
C ARG A 113 15.23 15.38 0.13
N ASN A 114 14.65 16.43 -0.46
CA ASN A 114 14.12 16.52 -1.81
C ASN A 114 14.08 15.18 -2.53
N PHE A 115 12.90 14.55 -2.62
CA PHE A 115 12.66 13.49 -3.62
C PHE A 115 12.91 14.11 -5.00
N ASN A 116 14.17 14.13 -5.42
CA ASN A 116 14.56 14.60 -6.73
C ASN A 116 14.36 13.44 -7.69
N SER A 117 13.94 13.76 -8.91
CA SER A 117 13.80 12.77 -9.99
C SER A 117 15.10 12.01 -10.29
N SER A 118 16.25 12.46 -9.78
CA SER A 118 17.56 11.82 -9.89
C SER A 118 17.82 10.70 -8.88
N ASP A 119 17.04 10.58 -7.79
CA ASP A 119 17.18 9.49 -6.81
C ASP A 119 16.46 8.19 -7.27
N VAL A 120 16.21 8.10 -8.58
CA VAL A 120 15.26 7.16 -9.23
C VAL A 120 15.95 6.27 -10.26
N THR A 121 17.27 6.43 -10.46
CA THR A 121 18.08 5.51 -11.28
C THR A 121 18.71 4.43 -10.44
#